data_AF-A0A397TWG1-F1
#
_entry.id   AF-A0A397TWG1-F1
#
_cell.length_a   1.000
_cell.length_b   1.000
_cell.length_c   1.000
_cell.angle_alpha   90.00
_cell.angle_beta   90.00
_cell.angle_gamma   90.00
#
_symmetry.space_group_name_H-M   'P 1'
#
loop_
_entity.id
_entity.type
_entity.pdbx_description
1 polymer ?
#
loop_
_entity_poly.entity_id
_entity_poly.type
_entity_poly.pdbx_seq_one_letter_code
_entity_poly.pdbx_strand_id
1 'polypeptide(L)' 'MAFLGFRRFPTPIIKPMWPFMISGPIILYLLHKIEKAGQSVPPFDTDPRNPRGMYRI' A
#
# COMPACT_ATOMS: atom_id res chain seq x y z
N MET A 1 13.50 -10.70 -26.29
CA MET A 1 14.29 -9.46 -26.44
C MET A 1 13.99 -8.56 -25.25
N ALA A 2 15.00 -8.08 -24.51
CA ALA A 2 14.76 -7.15 -23.41
C ALA A 2 14.48 -5.73 -23.95
N PHE A 3 13.81 -4.91 -23.16
CA PHE A 3 13.56 -3.49 -23.46
C PHE A 3 14.90 -2.81 -23.82
N LEU A 4 14.96 -2.13 -24.97
CA LEU A 4 16.14 -1.42 -25.53
C LEU A 4 17.28 -2.29 -26.12
N GLY A 5 17.06 -3.57 -26.44
CA GLY A 5 18.06 -4.38 -27.15
C GLY A 5 19.23 -4.89 -26.29
N PHE A 6 19.20 -4.61 -24.98
CA PHE A 6 20.15 -5.18 -24.03
C PHE A 6 19.91 -6.68 -23.78
N ARG A 7 20.98 -7.43 -23.50
CA ARG A 7 20.89 -8.82 -23.07
C ARG A 7 20.33 -8.89 -21.63
N ARG A 8 19.24 -9.61 -21.41
CA ARG A 8 18.69 -9.89 -20.08
C ARG A 8 19.52 -10.98 -19.41
N PHE A 9 20.16 -10.66 -18.29
CA PHE A 9 20.88 -11.64 -17.46
C PHE A 9 19.95 -12.25 -16.41
N PRO A 10 20.03 -13.57 -16.14
CA PRO A 10 19.18 -14.24 -15.16
C PRO A 10 19.71 -14.04 -13.73
N THR A 11 19.59 -12.81 -13.21
CA THR A 11 19.97 -12.52 -11.83
C THR A 11 18.92 -13.06 -10.84
N PRO A 12 19.33 -13.69 -9.73
CA PRO A 12 18.40 -14.22 -8.75
C PRO A 12 17.81 -13.09 -7.88
N ILE A 13 16.72 -12.47 -8.35
CA ILE A 13 16.05 -11.35 -7.66
C ILE A 13 15.14 -11.84 -6.54
N ILE A 14 14.38 -12.91 -6.78
CA ILE A 14 13.34 -13.39 -5.85
C ILE A 14 13.95 -13.91 -4.53
N LYS A 15 15.05 -14.66 -4.58
CA LYS A 15 15.70 -15.28 -3.41
C LYS A 15 16.13 -14.28 -2.32
N PRO A 16 16.77 -13.14 -2.63
CA PRO A 16 17.06 -12.14 -1.61
C PRO A 16 15.88 -11.20 -1.35
N MET A 17 15.01 -10.93 -2.34
CA MET A 17 14.00 -9.89 -2.21
C MET A 17 12.65 -10.34 -1.65
N TRP A 18 12.38 -11.65 -1.52
CA TRP A 18 11.09 -12.13 -1.04
C TRP A 18 10.63 -11.55 0.31
N PRO A 19 11.50 -11.26 1.31
CA PRO A 19 11.02 -10.67 2.56
C PRO A 19 10.45 -9.26 2.35
N PHE A 20 11.04 -8.49 1.43
CA PHE A 20 10.57 -7.14 1.08
C PHE A 20 9.29 -7.18 0.24
N MET A 21 9.19 -8.15 -0.67
CA MET A 21 7.98 -8.35 -1.46
C MET A 21 6.78 -8.76 -0.57
N ILE A 22 7.03 -9.48 0.52
CA ILE A 22 6.00 -9.85 1.50
C ILE A 22 5.72 -8.70 2.49
N SER A 23 6.72 -7.95 2.91
CA SER A 23 6.52 -6.85 3.87
C SER A 23 5.63 -5.74 3.29
N GLY A 24 5.74 -5.43 2.00
CA GLY A 24 4.89 -4.45 1.32
C GLY A 24 3.38 -4.64 1.56
N PRO A 25 2.77 -5.77 1.14
CA PRO A 25 1.34 -6.01 1.35
C PRO A 25 0.96 -6.12 2.83
N ILE A 26 1.86 -6.64 3.69
CA ILE A 26 1.61 -6.67 5.15
C ILE A 26 1.46 -5.25 5.69
N ILE A 27 2.40 -4.36 5.39
CA ILE A 27 2.36 -2.97 5.86
C ILE A 27 1.15 -2.24 5.28
N LEU A 28 0.85 -2.42 3.99
CA LEU A 28 -0.33 -1.80 3.38
C LEU A 28 -1.63 -2.22 4.09
N TYR A 29 -1.78 -3.50 4.43
CA TYR A 29 -2.94 -3.98 5.17
C TYR A 29 -3.03 -3.41 6.59
N LEU A 30 -1.90 -3.35 7.31
CA LEU A 30 -1.85 -2.77 8.65
C LEU A 30 -2.18 -1.28 8.62
N LEU A 31 -1.58 -0.54 7.69
CA LEU A 31 -1.78 0.90 7.53
C LEU A 31 -3.24 1.21 7.21
N HIS A 32 -3.87 0.41 6.35
CA HIS A 32 -5.30 0.54 6.03
C HIS A 32 -6.20 0.40 7.26
N LYS A 33 -5.87 -0.51 8.19
CA LYS A 33 -6.63 -0.63 9.45
C LYS A 33 -6.46 0.58 10.35
N ILE A 34 -5.22 1.06 10.47
CA ILE A 34 -4.90 2.24 11.30
C ILE A 34 -5.58 3.47 10.73
N GLU A 35 -5.52 3.68 9.42
CA GLU A 35 -6.20 4.76 8.71
C GLU A 35 -7.70 4.75 9.00
N LYS A 36 -8.37 3.59 8.82
CA LYS A 36 -9.81 3.47 9.08
C LYS A 36 -10.21 3.80 10.51
N ALA A 37 -9.35 3.48 11.48
CA ALA A 37 -9.57 3.83 12.89
C ALA A 37 -9.35 5.33 13.12
N GLY A 38 -8.27 5.90 12.58
CA GLY A 38 -7.95 7.34 12.69
C GLY A 38 -8.99 8.24 12.02
N GLN A 39 -9.59 7.79 10.91
CA GLN A 39 -10.67 8.51 10.25
C GLN A 39 -12.00 8.49 11.02
N SER A 40 -12.12 7.67 12.06
CA SER A 40 -13.36 7.53 12.85
C SER A 40 -13.37 8.35 14.13
N VAL A 41 -12.27 9.05 14.45
CA VAL A 41 -12.18 9.89 15.65
C VAL A 41 -12.56 11.34 15.35
N PRO A 42 -13.28 12.03 16.24
CA PRO A 42 -13.47 13.48 16.14
C PRO A 42 -12.13 14.23 16.26
N PRO A 43 -11.91 15.34 15.53
CA PRO A 43 -12.81 16.00 14.57
C PRO A 43 -12.74 15.44 13.13
N PHE A 44 -11.85 14.47 12.88
CA PHE A 44 -11.53 13.96 11.54
C PHE A 44 -12.69 13.14 10.92
N ASP A 45 -13.63 12.69 11.75
CA ASP A 45 -14.85 12.00 11.31
C ASP A 45 -15.83 12.90 10.54
N THR A 46 -15.77 14.21 10.79
CA THR A 46 -16.65 15.23 10.16
C THR A 46 -15.96 16.04 9.07
N ASP A 47 -14.69 15.78 8.79
CA ASP A 47 -13.96 16.46 7.72
C ASP A 47 -14.54 16.07 6.34
N PRO A 48 -14.97 17.03 5.48
CA PRO A 48 -15.50 16.73 4.15
C PRO A 48 -14.50 16.05 3.21
N ARG A 49 -13.20 16.10 3.52
CA ARG A 49 -12.14 15.41 2.76
C ARG A 49 -12.03 13.94 3.14
N ASN A 50 -12.51 13.55 4.32
CA ASN A 50 -12.52 12.17 4.74
C ASN A 50 -13.56 11.43 3.89
N PRO A 51 -13.16 10.42 3.09
CA PRO A 51 -14.12 9.64 2.33
C PRO A 51 -15.23 9.08 3.24
N ARG A 52 -14.92 8.74 4.51
CA ARG A 52 -15.91 8.31 5.49
C ARG A 52 -17.00 9.30 5.81
N GLY A 53 -16.71 10.59 5.75
CA GLY A 53 -17.69 11.66 5.92
C GLY A 53 -18.69 11.73 4.76
N MET A 54 -18.30 11.32 3.54
CA MET A 54 -19.16 11.39 2.36
C MET A 54 -20.29 10.35 2.33
N TYR A 55 -20.16 9.19 3.00
CA TYR A 55 -21.21 8.15 3.03
C TYR A 55 -22.15 8.24 4.23
N ARG A 56 -22.06 9.32 5.02
CA ARG A 56 -22.95 9.57 6.16
C ARG A 56 -24.27 10.18 5.65
N ILE A 57 -25.16 9.32 5.15
CA ILE A 57 -26.59 9.60 4.90
C ILE A 57 -27.35 9.42 6.22
#